data_AF-V6HEU2-F1
#
_entry.id   AF-V6HEU2-F1
#
_cell.length_a   1.000
_cell.length_b   1.000
_cell.length_c   1.000
_cell.angle_alpha   90.00
_cell.angle_beta   90.00
_cell.angle_gamma   90.00
#
_symmetry.space_group_name_H-M   'P 1'
#
loop_
_entity.id
_entity.type
_entity.pdbx_description
1 polymer ?
#
loop_
_entity_poly.entity_id
_entity_poly.type
_entity_poly.pdbx_seq_one_letter_code
_entity_poly.pdbx_strand_id
1 'polypeptide(L)'
;MHGNSVCSISPTGLHQSGDSYFILEQNFAGCFSKGVEKKFHFTIANATEQENHLEIYENLKKLGDWPIKKGISNIDLISDRSTINLSFKLKIPPQAQNHLFLFQKKTIEFKTFYRLTIVLLVISLLILILKFPLLIKSKLKYYTLMWILSFSIYFMLFSHSPISLIGDEPHYLIVAESIIENHDLSMKNQYDTTKPSLLFRDFDHHTLSINGVERPAHYPFLALYLAPAFLNQNGRIHADPVLAGKCLMILISTTLSAFLLFTFINRPITPIKYLFTPLIVFGMPILAYSNQIYPEVMISFFLYISYFLLTKSRYSKLWNYLPIIFIIFPFIHIKFLAISCILVVYWAWKLRKKGKLIYSGLAIYSLGILLFFYYNYFIYGKISPYTERDIFLENIIKRYLGYLFDVDRGLFALNPLLFFAFIQLTILFRRNKIEFLLTLSLIVFGHIPNLLHSIFWLGSCPFGRYWIAIYPLMSFLSLLGIRDTIRFFQNSPDVLVKYLKISVFAISSMLLLITTLQIIGYISSPENYYTHFEKNMVMPTFIEKYTPLNIRFLFYSYFIESTLFHVIFWFVILIFFIFLGIRISTHKREPTRNGKI
;
A
#
# COMPACT_ATOMS: atom_id res chain seq x y z
N MET A 1 27.29 2.23 26.81
CA MET A 1 27.53 1.84 25.41
C MET A 1 27.90 3.10 24.63
N HIS A 2 29.20 3.33 24.43
CA HIS A 2 29.70 4.45 23.61
C HIS A 2 29.79 3.95 22.16
N GLY A 3 28.67 4.01 21.43
CA GLY A 3 28.65 3.69 20.01
C GLY A 3 29.03 4.94 19.21
N ASN A 4 30.25 4.98 18.69
CA ASN A 4 30.53 5.85 17.53
C ASN A 4 29.81 5.23 16.33
N SER A 5 28.60 5.70 16.08
CA SER A 5 27.64 5.21 15.09
C SER A 5 27.74 5.92 13.74
N VAL A 6 28.91 6.45 13.40
CA VAL A 6 29.07 7.20 12.14
C VAL A 6 29.50 6.23 11.04
N CYS A 7 28.55 5.89 10.18
CA CYS A 7 28.85 5.35 8.87
C CYS A 7 29.52 6.44 8.04
N SER A 8 30.77 6.24 7.66
CA SER A 8 31.54 7.22 6.88
C SER A 8 31.86 6.74 5.48
N ILE A 9 31.53 5.49 5.15
CA ILE A 9 31.81 4.89 3.85
C ILE A 9 30.47 4.51 3.21
N SER A 10 30.15 5.19 2.11
CA SER A 10 29.06 4.80 1.22
C SER A 10 29.36 3.45 0.57
N PRO A 11 28.33 2.64 0.27
CA PRO A 11 28.53 1.40 -0.45
C PRO A 11 29.24 1.64 -1.79
N THR A 12 30.29 0.87 -2.07
CA THR A 12 31.03 0.88 -3.34
C THR A 12 31.15 -0.55 -3.85
N GLY A 13 31.04 -0.77 -5.16
CA GLY A 13 31.04 -2.12 -5.72
C GLY A 13 29.85 -3.02 -5.32
N LEU A 14 28.81 -2.42 -4.71
CA LEU A 14 27.58 -3.08 -4.27
C LEU A 14 26.35 -2.40 -4.90
N HIS A 15 25.37 -3.20 -5.31
CA HIS A 15 24.04 -2.74 -5.69
C HIS A 15 23.00 -3.30 -4.73
N GLN A 16 22.37 -2.46 -3.91
CA GLN A 16 21.38 -2.92 -2.94
C GLN A 16 20.06 -3.31 -3.61
N SER A 17 19.52 -4.46 -3.22
CA SER A 17 18.17 -4.90 -3.52
C SER A 17 17.55 -5.50 -2.26
N GLY A 18 16.86 -4.64 -1.51
CA GLY A 18 16.14 -5.01 -0.30
C GLY A 18 17.09 -5.12 0.88
N ASP A 19 17.00 -6.23 1.60
CA ASP A 19 17.92 -6.58 2.67
C ASP A 19 19.23 -7.23 2.14
N SER A 20 19.45 -7.18 0.81
CA SER A 20 20.57 -7.82 0.12
C SER A 20 21.37 -6.85 -0.73
N TYR A 21 22.65 -7.14 -0.93
CA TYR A 21 23.52 -6.41 -1.83
C TYR A 21 24.02 -7.36 -2.92
N PHE A 22 23.77 -7.01 -4.18
CA PHE A 22 24.46 -7.61 -5.31
C PHE A 22 25.90 -7.12 -5.33
N ILE A 23 26.85 -8.02 -5.44
CA ILE A 23 28.27 -7.69 -5.56
C ILE A 23 28.59 -7.50 -7.04
N LEU A 24 28.90 -6.27 -7.42
CA LEU A 24 29.19 -5.90 -8.82
C LEU A 24 30.69 -5.91 -9.13
N GLU A 25 31.51 -5.61 -8.13
CA GLU A 25 32.96 -5.45 -8.30
C GLU A 25 33.75 -6.44 -7.45
N GLN A 26 35.00 -6.68 -7.84
CA GLN A 26 35.92 -7.52 -7.07
C GLN A 26 36.20 -6.94 -5.69
N ASN A 27 36.39 -5.63 -5.63
CA ASN A 27 36.56 -4.90 -4.39
C ASN A 27 35.26 -4.15 -4.15
N PHE A 28 34.70 -4.31 -2.96
CA PHE A 28 33.47 -3.63 -2.60
C PHE A 28 33.52 -3.26 -1.13
N ALA A 29 32.85 -2.19 -0.74
CA ALA A 29 32.85 -1.74 0.64
C ALA A 29 31.47 -1.20 1.01
N GLY A 30 31.23 -1.06 2.31
CA GLY A 30 30.03 -0.41 2.82
C GLY A 30 30.06 -0.27 4.33
N CYS A 31 29.12 0.50 4.85
CA CYS A 31 28.85 0.53 6.28
C CYS A 31 27.75 -0.47 6.64
N PHE A 32 27.99 -1.27 7.67
CA PHE A 32 27.04 -2.28 8.14
C PHE A 32 26.70 -2.02 9.60
N SER A 33 25.45 -2.30 10.00
CA SER A 33 24.95 -2.12 11.37
C SER A 33 24.39 -3.42 11.92
N LYS A 34 24.87 -3.87 13.09
CA LYS A 34 24.41 -5.13 13.72
C LYS A 34 23.47 -4.94 14.91
N GLY A 35 23.10 -3.69 15.22
CA GLY A 35 22.31 -3.39 16.43
C GLY A 35 23.09 -3.73 17.71
N VAL A 36 22.44 -4.44 18.65
CA VAL A 36 23.01 -4.87 19.95
C VAL A 36 23.66 -6.26 19.86
N GLU A 37 23.69 -6.88 18.67
CA GLU A 37 24.39 -8.16 18.49
C GLU A 37 25.89 -8.02 18.76
N LYS A 38 26.56 -9.07 19.26
CA LYS A 38 28.03 -9.09 19.40
C LYS A 38 28.75 -9.30 18.06
N LYS A 39 28.07 -9.91 17.08
CA LYS A 39 28.65 -10.28 15.79
C LYS A 39 27.91 -9.61 14.64
N PHE A 40 28.62 -9.26 13.58
CA PHE A 40 28.01 -9.05 12.26
C PHE A 40 27.84 -10.41 11.61
N HIS A 41 26.63 -10.70 11.14
CA HIS A 41 26.31 -11.93 10.44
C HIS A 41 26.03 -11.62 8.98
N PHE A 42 26.91 -12.08 8.11
CA PHE A 42 26.75 -12.01 6.67
C PHE A 42 26.48 -13.39 6.10
N THR A 43 25.70 -13.42 5.03
CA THR A 43 25.42 -14.62 4.27
C THR A 43 25.71 -14.30 2.81
N ILE A 44 26.64 -15.03 2.19
CA ILE A 44 26.96 -14.89 0.78
C ILE A 44 26.39 -16.04 -0.01
N ALA A 45 25.58 -15.73 -1.01
CA ALA A 45 25.09 -16.72 -1.96
C ALA A 45 25.93 -16.69 -3.23
N ASN A 46 26.51 -17.83 -3.60
CA ASN A 46 27.27 -18.03 -4.83
C ASN A 46 26.60 -19.08 -5.72
N ALA A 47 26.22 -18.67 -6.93
CA ALA A 47 25.64 -19.56 -7.91
C ALA A 47 26.68 -20.41 -8.67
N THR A 48 27.97 -20.05 -8.61
CA THR A 48 29.02 -20.70 -9.38
C THR A 48 29.54 -21.97 -8.73
N GLU A 49 29.95 -22.94 -9.55
CA GLU A 49 30.66 -24.13 -9.06
C GLU A 49 32.11 -23.82 -8.66
N GLN A 50 32.67 -22.73 -9.19
CA GLN A 50 34.02 -22.29 -8.84
C GLN A 50 34.07 -21.76 -7.40
N GLU A 51 34.95 -22.34 -6.58
CA GLU A 51 35.25 -21.85 -5.24
C GLU A 51 35.97 -20.50 -5.33
N ASN A 52 35.50 -19.53 -4.56
CA ASN A 52 36.12 -18.20 -4.45
C ASN A 52 36.52 -17.97 -2.99
N HIS A 53 37.26 -16.90 -2.73
CA HIS A 53 37.64 -16.48 -1.38
C HIS A 53 37.29 -15.02 -1.18
N LEU A 54 36.74 -14.73 -0.01
CA LEU A 54 36.41 -13.37 0.41
C LEU A 54 37.34 -12.93 1.53
N GLU A 55 38.10 -11.89 1.27
CA GLU A 55 38.88 -11.21 2.28
C GLU A 55 38.08 -10.02 2.80
N ILE A 56 37.99 -9.87 4.12
CA ILE A 56 37.29 -8.74 4.77
C ILE A 56 38.29 -7.89 5.52
N TYR A 57 38.13 -6.57 5.43
CA TYR A 57 39.00 -5.56 6.00
C TYR A 57 38.19 -4.52 6.79
N GLU A 58 38.74 -4.04 7.90
CA GLU A 58 38.30 -2.81 8.58
C GLU A 58 39.48 -1.84 8.59
N ASN A 59 39.33 -0.66 7.97
CA ASN A 59 40.40 0.35 7.89
C ASN A 59 41.75 -0.23 7.43
N LEU A 60 41.75 -0.99 6.32
CA LEU A 60 42.91 -1.69 5.73
C LEU A 60 43.45 -2.88 6.54
N LYS A 61 42.99 -3.11 7.78
CA LYS A 61 43.38 -4.30 8.56
C LYS A 61 42.53 -5.49 8.12
N LYS A 62 43.18 -6.54 7.61
CA LYS A 62 42.51 -7.81 7.26
C LYS A 62 41.93 -8.45 8.52
N LEU A 63 40.61 -8.60 8.56
CA LEU A 63 39.87 -9.27 9.63
C LEU A 63 39.85 -10.79 9.43
N GLY A 64 39.86 -11.25 8.18
CA GLY A 64 39.94 -12.67 7.85
C GLY A 64 39.81 -12.97 6.36
N ASP A 65 39.77 -14.26 6.04
CA ASP A 65 39.63 -14.84 4.70
C ASP A 65 38.66 -16.03 4.81
N TRP A 66 37.58 -16.00 4.03
CA TRP A 66 36.53 -17.02 4.06
C TRP A 66 36.37 -17.66 2.68
N PRO A 67 36.37 -19.00 2.58
CA PRO A 67 36.02 -19.67 1.32
C PRO A 67 34.53 -19.48 1.02
N ILE A 68 34.21 -19.08 -0.21
CA ILE A 68 32.85 -19.00 -0.74
C ILE A 68 32.65 -20.18 -1.69
N LYS A 69 31.88 -21.16 -1.23
CA LYS A 69 31.49 -22.33 -2.03
C LYS A 69 30.15 -22.12 -2.73
N LYS A 70 29.85 -22.96 -3.73
CA LYS A 70 28.52 -23.03 -4.36
C LYS A 70 27.43 -23.13 -3.30
N GLY A 71 26.39 -22.32 -3.41
CA GLY A 71 25.31 -22.22 -2.43
C GLY A 71 25.53 -21.08 -1.44
N ILE A 72 25.30 -21.35 -0.15
CA ILE A 72 25.26 -20.33 0.90
C ILE A 72 26.47 -20.47 1.84
N SER A 73 27.24 -19.40 1.99
CA SER A 73 28.37 -19.30 2.93
C SER A 73 28.05 -18.26 4.02
N ASN A 74 28.17 -18.62 5.30
CA ASN A 74 27.92 -17.71 6.42
C ASN A 74 29.22 -17.17 6.99
N ILE A 75 29.25 -15.88 7.28
CA ILE A 75 30.42 -15.16 7.79
C ILE A 75 30.03 -14.40 9.06
N ASP A 76 30.77 -14.65 10.13
CA ASP A 76 30.56 -14.07 11.44
C ASP A 76 31.77 -13.19 11.81
N LEU A 77 31.58 -11.89 12.00
CA LEU A 77 32.63 -10.97 12.44
C LEU A 77 32.32 -10.47 13.86
N ILE A 78 33.23 -10.70 14.80
CA ILE A 78 33.11 -10.15 16.16
C ILE A 78 33.64 -8.71 16.14
N SER A 79 32.86 -7.78 16.67
CA SER A 79 33.27 -6.38 16.85
C SER A 79 32.55 -5.79 18.06
N ASP A 80 33.15 -4.84 18.76
CA ASP A 80 32.46 -4.15 19.87
C ASP A 80 31.66 -2.94 19.40
N ARG A 81 31.79 -2.56 18.13
CA ARG A 81 31.08 -1.43 17.52
C ARG A 81 29.74 -1.86 16.95
N SER A 82 28.69 -1.05 17.13
CA SER A 82 27.35 -1.32 16.57
C SER A 82 27.31 -1.12 15.04
N THR A 83 28.17 -0.25 14.52
CA THR A 83 28.38 0.02 13.10
C THR A 83 29.85 -0.17 12.75
N ILE A 84 30.13 -0.68 11.55
CA ILE A 84 31.49 -0.90 11.08
C ILE A 84 31.56 -0.61 9.57
N ASN A 85 32.64 0.04 9.16
CA ASN A 85 32.98 0.19 7.76
C ASN A 85 33.81 -1.03 7.34
N LEU A 86 33.27 -1.84 6.44
CA LEU A 86 33.96 -3.03 5.93
C LEU A 86 34.29 -2.85 4.46
N SER A 87 35.50 -3.23 4.10
CA SER A 87 35.90 -3.45 2.71
C SER A 87 36.08 -4.94 2.50
N PHE A 88 35.67 -5.41 1.35
CA PHE A 88 35.67 -6.80 0.95
C PHE A 88 36.43 -6.92 -0.36
N LYS A 89 37.15 -8.02 -0.52
CA LYS A 89 37.88 -8.35 -1.73
C LYS A 89 37.66 -9.81 -2.09
N LEU A 90 37.07 -10.04 -3.25
CA LEU A 90 37.01 -11.36 -3.85
C LEU A 90 38.34 -11.69 -4.52
N LYS A 91 38.87 -12.90 -4.33
CA LYS A 91 40.10 -13.30 -5.05
C LYS A 91 39.85 -13.41 -6.56
N ILE A 92 38.67 -13.85 -6.95
CA ILE A 92 38.23 -13.94 -8.34
C ILE A 92 37.12 -12.90 -8.58
N PRO A 93 37.25 -12.02 -9.59
CA PRO A 93 36.22 -11.02 -9.88
C PRO A 93 34.88 -11.68 -10.24
N PRO A 94 33.74 -11.09 -9.85
CA PRO A 94 32.43 -11.57 -10.28
C PRO A 94 32.33 -11.53 -11.82
N GLN A 95 31.90 -12.64 -12.43
CA GLN A 95 31.58 -12.67 -13.86
C GLN A 95 30.21 -12.03 -14.09
N ALA A 96 30.01 -11.35 -15.23
CA ALA A 96 28.79 -10.59 -15.52
C ALA A 96 27.47 -11.40 -15.43
N GLN A 97 27.52 -12.72 -15.56
CA GLN A 97 26.36 -13.62 -15.48
C GLN A 97 26.14 -14.22 -14.08
N ASN A 98 27.07 -14.02 -13.15
CA ASN A 98 27.06 -14.63 -11.83
C ASN A 98 26.76 -13.59 -10.76
N HIS A 99 25.49 -13.53 -10.35
CA HIS A 99 25.07 -12.67 -9.25
C HIS A 99 25.52 -13.25 -7.91
N LEU A 100 26.57 -12.68 -7.34
CA LEU A 100 26.94 -12.89 -5.94
C LEU A 100 26.10 -11.94 -5.06
N PHE A 101 25.52 -12.49 -4.00
CA PHE A 101 24.68 -11.73 -3.07
C PHE A 101 25.30 -11.70 -1.69
N LEU A 102 25.33 -10.54 -1.05
CA LEU A 102 25.67 -10.35 0.35
C LEU A 102 24.40 -9.98 1.11
N PHE A 103 23.96 -10.86 2.00
CA PHE A 103 22.84 -10.61 2.92
C PHE A 103 23.38 -10.31 4.31
N GLN A 104 22.93 -9.22 4.92
CA GLN A 104 23.16 -9.02 6.35
C GLN A 104 21.97 -9.60 7.13
N LYS A 105 22.24 -10.50 8.07
CA LYS A 105 21.18 -11.11 8.88
C LYS A 105 20.49 -10.04 9.73
N LYS A 106 19.17 -10.17 9.85
CA LYS A 106 18.35 -9.30 10.72
C LYS A 106 18.82 -9.38 12.18
N THR A 107 18.87 -8.24 12.84
CA THR A 107 19.42 -8.09 14.19
C THR A 107 18.54 -8.76 15.27
N ILE A 108 19.08 -8.97 16.48
CA ILE A 108 18.32 -9.50 17.64
C ILE A 108 17.14 -8.60 17.98
N GLU A 109 17.28 -7.28 17.86
CA GLU A 109 16.20 -6.33 18.16
C GLU A 109 15.05 -6.55 17.19
N PHE A 110 15.36 -6.72 15.90
CA PHE A 110 14.35 -7.02 14.89
C PHE A 110 13.63 -8.34 15.20
N LYS A 111 14.37 -9.41 15.53
CA LYS A 111 13.79 -10.71 15.89
C LYS A 111 12.94 -10.62 17.17
N THR A 112 13.38 -9.84 18.15
CA THR A 112 12.68 -9.64 19.42
C THR A 112 11.39 -8.85 19.20
N PHE A 113 11.47 -7.75 18.46
CA PHE A 113 10.31 -6.95 18.07
C PHE A 113 9.31 -7.76 17.26
N TYR A 114 9.78 -8.60 16.33
CA TYR A 114 8.93 -9.52 15.58
C TYR A 114 8.21 -10.52 16.49
N ARG A 115 8.92 -11.17 17.42
CA ARG A 115 8.33 -12.09 18.41
C ARG A 115 7.30 -11.38 19.30
N LEU A 116 7.61 -10.18 19.78
CA LEU A 116 6.68 -9.37 20.56
C LEU A 116 5.42 -9.04 19.74
N THR A 117 5.58 -8.74 18.45
CA THR A 117 4.46 -8.45 17.55
C THR A 117 3.54 -9.66 17.34
N ILE A 118 4.11 -10.88 17.23
CA ILE A 118 3.32 -12.13 17.22
C ILE A 118 2.56 -12.30 18.53
N VAL A 119 3.23 -12.11 19.68
CA VAL A 119 2.59 -12.20 20.99
C VAL A 119 1.44 -11.20 21.10
N LEU A 120 1.63 -9.96 20.66
CA LEU A 120 0.59 -8.94 20.60
C LEU A 120 -0.58 -9.34 19.69
N LEU A 121 -0.32 -9.98 18.55
CA LEU A 121 -1.36 -10.49 17.65
C LEU A 121 -2.19 -11.56 18.36
N VAL A 122 -1.53 -12.57 18.93
CA VAL A 122 -2.19 -13.71 19.61
C VAL A 122 -3.01 -13.22 20.79
N ILE A 123 -2.44 -12.36 21.65
CA ILE A 123 -3.15 -11.78 22.79
C ILE A 123 -4.36 -10.97 22.30
N SER A 124 -4.20 -10.15 21.25
CA SER A 124 -5.30 -9.34 20.72
C SER A 124 -6.42 -10.19 20.14
N LEU A 125 -6.10 -11.30 19.47
CA LEU A 125 -7.09 -12.27 18.97
C LEU A 125 -7.80 -12.98 20.12
N LEU A 126 -7.08 -13.41 21.15
CA LEU A 126 -7.67 -14.02 22.35
C LEU A 126 -8.61 -13.04 23.07
N ILE A 127 -8.19 -11.78 23.25
CA ILE A 127 -9.03 -10.73 23.82
C ILE A 127 -10.28 -10.51 22.96
N LEU A 128 -10.11 -10.46 21.62
CA LEU A 128 -11.23 -10.28 20.70
C LEU A 128 -12.25 -11.42 20.85
N ILE A 129 -11.80 -12.68 20.91
CA ILE A 129 -12.67 -13.86 21.02
C ILE A 129 -13.33 -13.93 22.40
N LEU A 130 -12.54 -13.85 23.47
CA LEU A 130 -13.00 -14.09 24.84
C LEU A 130 -13.80 -12.91 25.43
N LYS A 131 -13.55 -11.68 24.97
CA LYS A 131 -14.13 -10.46 25.55
C LYS A 131 -14.92 -9.62 24.54
N PHE A 132 -15.29 -10.19 23.38
CA PHE A 132 -16.05 -9.50 22.33
C PHE A 132 -17.25 -8.68 22.84
N PRO A 133 -18.15 -9.23 23.69
CA PRO A 133 -19.34 -8.50 24.12
C PRO A 133 -19.01 -7.30 25.02
N LEU A 134 -17.91 -7.37 25.77
CA LEU A 134 -17.44 -6.28 26.63
C LEU A 134 -16.72 -5.20 25.81
N LEU A 135 -15.95 -5.60 24.81
CA LEU A 135 -15.22 -4.67 23.93
C LEU A 135 -16.17 -3.78 23.15
N ILE A 136 -17.24 -4.32 22.57
CA ILE A 136 -18.21 -3.53 21.79
C ILE A 136 -18.87 -2.42 22.62
N LYS A 137 -18.98 -2.58 23.94
CA LYS A 137 -19.52 -1.54 24.83
C LYS A 137 -18.62 -0.30 24.88
N SER A 138 -17.29 -0.47 24.76
CA SER A 138 -16.33 0.63 24.78
C SER A 138 -15.69 0.83 23.40
N LYS A 139 -16.16 1.86 22.70
CA LYS A 139 -15.68 2.19 21.35
C LYS A 139 -14.17 2.38 21.28
N LEU A 140 -13.58 3.05 22.28
CA LEU A 140 -12.14 3.29 22.32
C LEU A 140 -11.38 1.97 22.43
N LYS A 141 -11.72 1.12 23.42
CA LYS A 141 -11.07 -0.19 23.60
C LYS A 141 -11.20 -1.06 22.36
N TYR A 142 -12.38 -1.04 21.73
CA TYR A 142 -12.63 -1.80 20.52
C TYR A 142 -11.78 -1.29 19.34
N TYR A 143 -11.72 0.03 19.12
CA TYR A 143 -10.88 0.62 18.09
C TYR A 143 -9.39 0.32 18.33
N THR A 144 -8.90 0.51 19.56
CA THR A 144 -7.52 0.21 19.94
C THR A 144 -7.17 -1.25 19.68
N LEU A 145 -8.09 -2.18 19.97
CA LEU A 145 -7.87 -3.59 19.68
C LEU A 145 -7.78 -3.86 18.16
N MET A 146 -8.68 -3.28 17.36
CA MET A 146 -8.61 -3.39 15.89
C MET A 146 -7.32 -2.78 15.34
N TRP A 147 -6.84 -1.71 15.98
CA TRP A 147 -5.58 -1.06 15.66
C TRP A 147 -4.39 -1.96 15.95
N ILE A 148 -4.29 -2.55 17.15
CA ILE A 148 -3.19 -3.47 17.49
C ILE A 148 -3.20 -4.69 16.57
N LEU A 149 -4.37 -5.27 16.27
CA LEU A 149 -4.48 -6.38 15.32
C LEU A 149 -3.99 -6.00 13.92
N SER A 150 -4.42 -4.85 13.41
CA SER A 150 -4.03 -4.39 12.08
C SER A 150 -2.54 -4.08 12.02
N PHE A 151 -1.97 -3.48 13.07
CA PHE A 151 -0.55 -3.21 13.22
C PHE A 151 0.26 -4.51 13.17
N SER A 152 -0.12 -5.49 13.99
CA SER A 152 0.60 -6.76 14.03
C SER A 152 0.57 -7.50 12.69
N ILE A 153 -0.57 -7.51 12.00
CA ILE A 153 -0.68 -8.14 10.67
C ILE A 153 0.26 -7.46 9.67
N TYR A 154 0.18 -6.14 9.52
CA TYR A 154 1.01 -5.42 8.56
C TYR A 154 2.50 -5.49 8.90
N PHE A 155 2.84 -5.37 10.18
CA PHE A 155 4.23 -5.44 10.61
C PHE A 155 4.82 -6.84 10.36
N MET A 156 4.09 -7.92 10.64
CA MET A 156 4.56 -9.29 10.36
C MET A 156 4.82 -9.54 8.87
N LEU A 157 3.99 -8.94 8.00
CA LEU A 157 4.17 -9.06 6.55
C LEU A 157 5.35 -8.24 6.08
N PHE A 158 5.49 -7.01 6.55
CA PHE A 158 6.66 -6.19 6.31
C PHE A 158 7.94 -6.90 6.76
N SER A 159 7.92 -7.55 7.93
CA SER A 159 9.12 -8.16 8.48
C SER A 159 9.65 -9.34 7.67
N HIS A 160 8.81 -9.92 6.81
CA HIS A 160 9.16 -11.01 5.88
C HIS A 160 9.38 -10.52 4.45
N SER A 161 9.15 -9.23 4.19
CA SER A 161 9.25 -8.66 2.85
C SER A 161 10.72 -8.47 2.46
N PRO A 162 11.22 -9.14 1.40
CA PRO A 162 12.57 -8.92 0.89
C PRO A 162 12.66 -7.68 -0.02
N ILE A 163 11.58 -6.90 -0.13
CA ILE A 163 11.43 -5.90 -1.20
C ILE A 163 12.14 -4.60 -0.84
N SER A 164 13.04 -4.21 -1.75
CA SER A 164 13.72 -2.91 -1.78
C SER A 164 12.75 -1.75 -1.83
N LEU A 165 13.29 -0.54 -1.67
CA LEU A 165 12.62 0.63 -2.21
C LEU A 165 12.67 0.55 -3.73
N ILE A 166 11.55 0.87 -4.36
CA ILE A 166 11.41 0.82 -5.82
C ILE A 166 10.59 2.00 -6.30
N GLY A 167 10.71 2.31 -7.59
CA GLY A 167 9.91 3.33 -8.25
C GLY A 167 10.06 4.67 -7.56
N ASP A 168 8.94 5.26 -7.13
CA ASP A 168 8.94 6.62 -6.59
C ASP A 168 9.41 6.70 -5.12
N GLU A 169 9.50 5.57 -4.40
CA GLU A 169 9.70 5.55 -2.94
C GLU A 169 10.99 6.27 -2.48
N PRO A 170 12.17 6.04 -3.10
CA PRO A 170 13.41 6.73 -2.70
C PRO A 170 13.30 8.25 -2.78
N HIS A 171 12.57 8.76 -3.77
CA HIS A 171 12.45 10.20 -4.00
C HIS A 171 11.64 10.91 -2.92
N TYR A 172 10.61 10.26 -2.36
CA TYR A 172 9.88 10.83 -1.23
C TYR A 172 10.75 10.93 0.03
N LEU A 173 11.64 9.95 0.24
CA LEU A 173 12.58 9.96 1.36
C LEU A 173 13.65 11.05 1.20
N ILE A 174 14.22 11.20 0.00
CA ILE A 174 15.19 12.26 -0.32
C ILE A 174 14.57 13.66 -0.12
N VAL A 175 13.31 13.86 -0.51
CA VAL A 175 12.61 15.13 -0.25
C VAL A 175 12.38 15.33 1.25
N ALA A 176 12.03 14.27 1.98
CA ALA A 176 11.82 14.33 3.43
C ALA A 176 13.10 14.71 4.18
N GLU A 177 14.24 14.17 3.73
CA GLU A 177 15.56 14.55 4.21
C GLU A 177 15.85 16.03 3.96
N SER A 178 15.62 16.54 2.74
CA SER A 178 15.85 17.97 2.43
C SER A 178 15.02 18.91 3.30
N ILE A 179 13.75 18.55 3.55
CA ILE A 179 12.86 19.33 4.41
C ILE A 179 13.40 19.43 5.83
N ILE A 180 13.94 18.33 6.39
CA ILE A 180 14.39 18.32 7.79
C ILE A 180 15.82 18.86 7.95
N GLU A 181 16.73 18.55 7.03
CA GLU A 181 18.15 18.90 7.15
C GLU A 181 18.42 20.33 6.66
N ASN A 182 17.86 20.69 5.51
CA ASN A 182 18.17 21.94 4.82
C ASN A 182 17.03 22.96 4.86
N HIS A 183 15.83 22.55 5.31
CA HIS A 183 14.62 23.39 5.31
C HIS A 183 14.27 23.96 3.94
N ASP A 184 14.56 23.20 2.87
CA ASP A 184 14.31 23.58 1.50
C ASP A 184 13.76 22.42 0.65
N LEU A 185 13.55 22.69 -0.64
CA LEU A 185 13.17 21.70 -1.66
C LEU A 185 14.23 21.63 -2.77
N SER A 186 15.49 21.93 -2.44
CA SER A 186 16.60 21.86 -3.40
C SER A 186 17.19 20.46 -3.38
N MET A 187 17.22 19.80 -4.53
CA MET A 187 17.71 18.42 -4.62
C MET A 187 19.21 18.34 -4.95
N LYS A 188 19.87 19.48 -5.17
CA LYS A 188 21.25 19.58 -5.66
C LYS A 188 22.27 18.75 -4.86
N ASN A 189 22.13 18.73 -3.54
CA ASN A 189 23.02 17.99 -2.63
C ASN A 189 22.42 16.67 -2.14
N GLN A 190 21.18 16.34 -2.55
CA GLN A 190 20.49 15.17 -2.04
C GLN A 190 20.70 13.91 -2.88
N TYR A 191 21.27 14.02 -4.07
CA TYR A 191 21.69 12.85 -4.84
C TYR A 191 23.19 12.55 -4.67
N ASP A 192 23.87 13.29 -3.79
CA ASP A 192 25.29 13.04 -3.48
C ASP A 192 25.46 11.68 -2.80
N THR A 193 26.09 10.73 -3.50
CA THR A 193 26.31 9.36 -3.03
C THR A 193 27.19 9.29 -1.78
N THR A 194 27.88 10.37 -1.40
CA THR A 194 28.69 10.45 -0.18
C THR A 194 27.88 10.73 1.09
N LYS A 195 26.59 11.11 0.95
CA LYS A 195 25.72 11.37 2.11
C LYS A 195 25.38 10.09 2.89
N PRO A 196 25.61 10.05 4.22
CA PRO A 196 25.48 8.82 5.02
C PRO A 196 24.06 8.46 5.45
N SER A 197 23.12 9.40 5.35
CA SER A 197 21.72 9.30 5.84
C SER A 197 20.87 8.29 5.06
N LEU A 198 21.18 8.03 3.79
CA LEU A 198 20.59 6.95 3.00
C LEU A 198 21.71 6.12 2.41
N LEU A 199 21.69 4.82 2.68
CA LEU A 199 22.72 3.88 2.23
C LEU A 199 22.73 3.68 0.70
N PHE A 200 21.71 4.17 -0.02
CA PHE A 200 21.54 4.03 -1.45
C PHE A 200 21.08 5.38 -2.02
N ARG A 201 21.79 5.87 -3.05
CA ARG A 201 21.46 7.10 -3.81
C ARG A 201 21.74 6.97 -5.31
N ASP A 202 22.20 5.80 -5.76
CA ASP A 202 22.47 5.50 -7.16
C ASP A 202 21.17 5.06 -7.85
N PHE A 203 20.32 6.03 -8.16
CA PHE A 203 19.06 5.85 -8.87
C PHE A 203 18.70 7.11 -9.67
N ASP A 204 17.86 6.95 -10.69
CA ASP A 204 17.49 8.02 -11.61
C ASP A 204 16.96 9.26 -10.90
N HIS A 205 17.42 10.46 -11.28
CA HIS A 205 16.95 11.69 -10.65
C HIS A 205 15.50 12.02 -11.08
N HIS A 206 14.54 11.93 -10.15
CA HIS A 206 13.17 12.40 -10.38
C HIS A 206 13.07 13.90 -10.02
N THR A 207 13.83 14.73 -10.73
CA THR A 207 13.92 16.18 -10.52
C THR A 207 13.57 16.97 -11.78
N LEU A 208 13.22 18.24 -11.58
CA LEU A 208 13.01 19.22 -12.63
C LEU A 208 14.02 20.36 -12.42
N SER A 209 14.79 20.69 -13.45
CA SER A 209 15.69 21.85 -13.42
C SER A 209 14.91 23.11 -13.74
N ILE A 210 14.77 24.01 -12.76
CA ILE A 210 13.99 25.24 -12.86
C ILE A 210 14.85 26.39 -12.37
N ASN A 211 15.16 27.33 -13.26
CA ASN A 211 16.08 28.44 -12.99
C ASN A 211 17.44 27.98 -12.43
N GLY A 212 17.96 26.85 -12.92
CA GLY A 212 19.24 26.28 -12.47
C GLY A 212 19.19 25.59 -11.10
N VAL A 213 18.00 25.44 -10.50
CA VAL A 213 17.79 24.69 -9.25
C VAL A 213 17.04 23.40 -9.55
N GLU A 214 17.58 22.27 -9.10
CA GLU A 214 16.89 20.99 -9.16
C GLU A 214 15.80 20.92 -8.08
N ARG A 215 14.55 20.81 -8.51
CA ARG A 215 13.36 20.70 -7.66
C ARG A 215 12.80 19.28 -7.76
N PRO A 216 12.15 18.75 -6.71
CA PRO A 216 11.54 17.43 -6.81
C PRO A 216 10.37 17.45 -7.80
N ALA A 217 10.21 16.38 -8.57
CA ALA A 217 9.00 16.18 -9.38
C ALA A 217 7.77 15.83 -8.51
N HIS A 218 8.00 15.31 -7.30
CA HIS A 218 6.98 14.87 -6.37
C HIS A 218 6.55 15.97 -5.40
N TYR A 219 5.28 15.93 -4.98
CA TYR A 219 4.75 16.91 -4.04
C TYR A 219 5.20 16.66 -2.59
N PRO A 220 5.33 17.71 -1.77
CA PRO A 220 6.05 17.62 -0.50
C PRO A 220 5.23 17.02 0.65
N PHE A 221 3.91 16.84 0.54
CA PHE A 221 3.12 16.49 1.73
C PHE A 221 3.40 15.08 2.25
N LEU A 222 3.61 14.11 1.36
CA LEU A 222 4.04 12.77 1.78
C LEU A 222 5.45 12.83 2.39
N ALA A 223 6.36 13.57 1.77
CA ALA A 223 7.71 13.77 2.30
C ALA A 223 7.70 14.45 3.69
N LEU A 224 6.83 15.43 3.91
CA LEU A 224 6.65 16.08 5.20
C LEU A 224 6.17 15.08 6.27
N TYR A 225 5.26 14.16 5.90
CA TYR A 225 4.84 13.07 6.78
C TYR A 225 5.98 12.12 7.12
N LEU A 226 6.92 11.90 6.19
CA LEU A 226 8.09 11.05 6.36
C LEU A 226 9.27 11.74 7.04
N ALA A 227 9.31 13.08 7.10
CA ALA A 227 10.40 13.86 7.69
C ALA A 227 10.83 13.40 9.09
N PRO A 228 9.92 12.93 9.98
CA PRO A 228 10.31 12.35 11.27
C PRO A 228 11.30 11.17 11.17
N ALA A 229 11.35 10.45 10.05
CA ALA A 229 12.29 9.36 9.80
C ALA A 229 13.76 9.83 9.80
N PHE A 230 13.99 11.11 9.50
CA PHE A 230 15.31 11.74 9.45
C PHE A 230 15.60 12.62 10.68
N LEU A 231 14.75 12.57 11.71
CA LEU A 231 15.07 13.20 12.98
C LEU A 231 16.22 12.46 13.67
N ASN A 232 17.07 13.23 14.37
CA ASN A 232 18.15 12.70 15.20
C ASN A 232 19.25 11.94 14.42
N GLN A 233 19.42 12.19 13.12
CA GLN A 233 20.54 11.62 12.34
C GLN A 233 21.93 12.11 12.80
N ASN A 234 21.96 13.17 13.62
CA ASN A 234 23.17 13.68 14.29
C ASN A 234 23.25 13.29 15.78
N GLY A 235 22.30 12.50 16.30
CA GLY A 235 22.23 12.13 17.71
C GLY A 235 22.71 10.70 17.98
N ARG A 236 22.78 10.29 19.25
CA ARG A 236 23.35 8.98 19.65
C ARG A 236 22.63 7.75 19.10
N ILE A 237 21.39 7.90 18.65
CA ILE A 237 20.56 6.83 18.08
C ILE A 237 20.20 7.26 16.66
N HIS A 238 20.85 6.66 15.67
CA HIS A 238 20.57 6.88 14.26
C HIS A 238 19.56 5.82 13.83
N ALA A 239 18.28 6.19 13.79
CA ALA A 239 17.27 5.31 13.22
C ALA A 239 17.50 5.20 11.72
N ASP A 240 17.39 4.00 11.15
CA ASP A 240 17.35 3.82 9.69
C ASP A 240 16.12 4.56 9.12
N PRO A 241 16.32 5.61 8.29
CA PRO A 241 15.21 6.40 7.77
C PRO A 241 14.27 5.60 6.87
N VAL A 242 14.76 4.57 6.18
CA VAL A 242 13.91 3.71 5.35
C VAL A 242 12.98 2.90 6.22
N LEU A 243 13.52 2.24 7.24
CA LEU A 243 12.74 1.47 8.20
C LEU A 243 11.71 2.35 8.92
N ALA A 244 12.13 3.55 9.35
CA ALA A 244 11.24 4.50 9.99
C ALA A 244 10.13 4.99 9.04
N GLY A 245 10.46 5.32 7.79
CA GLY A 245 9.50 5.70 6.75
C GLY A 245 8.48 4.60 6.45
N LYS A 246 8.93 3.35 6.28
CA LYS A 246 8.02 2.20 6.09
C LYS A 246 7.14 1.96 7.32
N CYS A 247 7.67 2.12 8.54
CA CYS A 247 6.89 2.07 9.77
C CYS A 247 5.81 3.16 9.83
N LEU A 248 6.11 4.39 9.40
CA LEU A 248 5.12 5.47 9.30
C LEU A 248 3.99 5.09 8.32
N MET A 249 4.32 4.52 7.16
CA MET A 249 3.31 4.02 6.22
C MET A 249 2.42 2.91 6.83
N ILE A 250 3.02 1.98 7.59
CA ILE A 250 2.28 0.96 8.35
C ILE A 250 1.30 1.62 9.33
N LEU A 251 1.71 2.66 10.06
CA LEU A 251 0.82 3.34 11.02
C LEU A 251 -0.43 3.94 10.34
N ILE A 252 -0.28 4.54 9.15
CA ILE A 252 -1.43 5.03 8.36
C ILE A 252 -2.32 3.85 7.94
N SER A 253 -1.73 2.80 7.35
CA SER A 253 -2.44 1.60 6.89
C SER A 253 -3.20 0.92 8.03
N THR A 254 -2.56 0.80 9.19
CA THR A 254 -3.15 0.29 10.44
C THR A 254 -4.35 1.12 10.87
N THR A 255 -4.19 2.44 10.91
CA THR A 255 -5.25 3.37 11.33
C THR A 255 -6.46 3.28 10.40
N LEU A 256 -6.22 3.22 9.10
CA LEU A 256 -7.23 3.04 8.07
C LEU A 256 -7.99 1.71 8.23
N SER A 257 -7.27 0.58 8.33
CA SER A 257 -7.88 -0.75 8.46
C SER A 257 -8.60 -0.92 9.78
N ALA A 258 -8.04 -0.41 10.88
CA ALA A 258 -8.71 -0.37 12.18
C ALA A 258 -10.01 0.43 12.11
N PHE A 259 -10.01 1.57 11.42
CA PHE A 259 -11.21 2.37 11.23
C PHE A 259 -12.26 1.66 10.36
N LEU A 260 -11.86 1.00 9.27
CA LEU A 260 -12.74 0.15 8.46
C LEU A 260 -13.40 -0.96 9.30
N LEU A 261 -12.60 -1.71 10.06
CA LEU A 261 -13.08 -2.78 10.94
C LEU A 261 -14.01 -2.23 12.02
N PHE A 262 -13.62 -1.13 12.66
CA PHE A 262 -14.40 -0.45 13.70
C PHE A 262 -15.79 -0.02 13.21
N THR A 263 -15.87 0.52 11.99
CA THR A 263 -17.14 1.01 11.45
C THR A 263 -18.07 -0.12 11.01
N PHE A 264 -17.54 -1.31 10.70
CA PHE A 264 -18.33 -2.43 10.18
C PHE A 264 -18.72 -3.48 11.24
N ILE A 265 -17.76 -3.97 12.04
CA ILE A 265 -17.93 -5.18 12.86
C ILE A 265 -18.90 -4.99 14.04
N ASN A 266 -19.11 -3.75 14.51
CA ASN A 266 -19.98 -3.35 15.62
C ASN A 266 -21.50 -3.67 15.45
N ARG A 267 -21.88 -4.51 14.49
CA ARG A 267 -23.27 -4.86 14.16
C ARG A 267 -23.48 -6.37 14.30
N PRO A 268 -24.30 -6.88 15.23
CA PRO A 268 -24.61 -8.31 15.29
C PRO A 268 -25.37 -8.73 14.03
N ILE A 269 -24.87 -9.73 13.30
CA ILE A 269 -25.51 -10.29 12.11
C ILE A 269 -25.33 -11.80 12.14
N THR A 270 -24.13 -12.31 11.83
CA THR A 270 -23.80 -13.75 11.77
C THR A 270 -22.29 -13.97 11.90
N PRO A 271 -21.82 -15.17 12.27
CA PRO A 271 -20.40 -15.51 12.29
C PRO A 271 -19.72 -15.44 10.91
N ILE A 272 -20.43 -15.76 9.82
CA ILE A 272 -19.86 -15.84 8.47
C ILE A 272 -19.27 -14.50 7.99
N LYS A 273 -19.78 -13.35 8.45
CA LYS A 273 -19.19 -12.04 8.11
C LYS A 273 -17.74 -11.92 8.59
N TYR A 274 -17.37 -12.61 9.68
CA TYR A 274 -16.01 -12.56 10.23
C TYR A 274 -15.01 -13.28 9.35
N LEU A 275 -15.45 -14.18 8.45
CA LEU A 275 -14.60 -14.82 7.45
C LEU A 275 -14.26 -13.86 6.31
N PHE A 276 -15.26 -13.16 5.76
CA PHE A 276 -15.07 -12.23 4.64
C PHE A 276 -14.35 -10.94 5.05
N THR A 277 -14.60 -10.44 6.26
CA THR A 277 -14.10 -9.14 6.71
C THR A 277 -12.57 -9.00 6.63
N PRO A 278 -11.76 -9.91 7.21
CA PRO A 278 -10.31 -9.80 7.12
C PRO A 278 -9.80 -9.90 5.69
N LEU A 279 -10.39 -10.74 4.83
CA LEU A 279 -9.96 -10.90 3.44
C LEU A 279 -10.28 -9.69 2.56
N ILE A 280 -11.33 -8.92 2.89
CA ILE A 280 -11.64 -7.65 2.22
C ILE A 280 -10.73 -6.53 2.73
N VAL A 281 -10.46 -6.47 4.04
CA VAL A 281 -9.68 -5.37 4.65
C VAL A 281 -8.17 -5.56 4.42
N PHE A 282 -7.67 -6.78 4.59
CA PHE A 282 -6.26 -7.16 4.43
C PHE A 282 -5.99 -7.91 3.12
N GLY A 283 -6.86 -7.74 2.13
CA GLY A 283 -6.66 -8.30 0.79
C GLY A 283 -5.73 -7.49 -0.09
N MET A 284 -5.35 -8.06 -1.23
CA MET A 284 -4.62 -7.35 -2.28
C MET A 284 -5.50 -6.27 -2.92
N PRO A 285 -4.95 -5.12 -3.36
CA PRO A 285 -3.54 -4.73 -3.29
C PRO A 285 -3.14 -4.01 -1.99
N ILE A 286 -4.08 -3.72 -1.06
CA ILE A 286 -3.74 -3.01 0.19
C ILE A 286 -2.67 -3.71 1.01
N LEU A 287 -2.66 -5.04 0.99
CA LEU A 287 -1.64 -5.82 1.67
C LEU A 287 -0.23 -5.46 1.19
N ALA A 288 -0.05 -5.40 -0.12
CA ALA A 288 1.23 -5.07 -0.75
C ALA A 288 1.65 -3.63 -0.52
N TYR A 289 0.68 -2.70 -0.46
CA TYR A 289 0.93 -1.29 -0.26
C TYR A 289 1.01 -0.84 1.20
N SER A 290 0.76 -1.73 2.16
CA SER A 290 0.64 -1.37 3.58
C SER A 290 1.88 -0.71 4.17
N ASN A 291 3.05 -1.01 3.62
CA ASN A 291 4.36 -0.50 4.04
C ASN A 291 5.10 0.29 2.92
N GLN A 292 4.45 0.54 1.79
CA GLN A 292 5.09 1.17 0.63
C GLN A 292 4.94 2.69 0.69
N ILE A 293 5.99 3.42 0.31
CA ILE A 293 6.06 4.88 0.41
C ILE A 293 5.44 5.52 -0.82
N TYR A 294 4.10 5.46 -0.88
CA TYR A 294 3.32 6.01 -1.98
C TYR A 294 2.19 6.93 -1.50
N PRO A 295 1.87 8.00 -2.24
CA PRO A 295 0.83 8.95 -1.87
C PRO A 295 -0.56 8.32 -1.83
N GLU A 296 -0.77 7.24 -2.58
CA GLU A 296 -2.04 6.53 -2.67
C GLU A 296 -2.50 5.94 -1.33
N VAL A 297 -1.58 5.52 -0.46
CA VAL A 297 -1.96 4.99 0.87
C VAL A 297 -2.49 6.11 1.75
N MET A 298 -1.80 7.25 1.78
CA MET A 298 -2.20 8.41 2.56
C MET A 298 -3.53 9.00 2.08
N ILE A 299 -3.71 9.13 0.76
CA ILE A 299 -4.98 9.63 0.22
C ILE A 299 -6.13 8.66 0.50
N SER A 300 -5.89 7.34 0.51
CA SER A 300 -6.94 6.36 0.78
C SER A 300 -7.54 6.53 2.18
N PHE A 301 -6.70 6.89 3.16
CA PHE A 301 -7.13 7.24 4.51
C PHE A 301 -7.99 8.50 4.52
N PHE A 302 -7.50 9.61 3.94
CA PHE A 302 -8.23 10.88 3.94
C PHE A 302 -9.52 10.84 3.12
N LEU A 303 -9.53 10.13 1.98
CA LEU A 303 -10.70 9.93 1.15
C LEU A 303 -11.76 9.14 1.90
N TYR A 304 -11.39 8.00 2.48
CA TYR A 304 -12.34 7.15 3.19
C TYR A 304 -12.94 7.82 4.42
N ILE A 305 -12.11 8.45 5.26
CA ILE A 305 -12.60 9.15 6.46
C ILE A 305 -13.53 10.30 6.06
N SER A 306 -13.19 11.06 5.03
CA SER A 306 -14.02 12.15 4.51
C SER A 306 -15.38 11.65 4.03
N TYR A 307 -15.37 10.61 3.19
CA TYR A 307 -16.59 9.97 2.71
C TYR A 307 -17.45 9.45 3.86
N PHE A 308 -16.84 8.76 4.83
CA PHE A 308 -17.54 8.21 5.98
C PHE A 308 -18.18 9.32 6.84
N LEU A 309 -17.43 10.38 7.15
CA LEU A 309 -17.93 11.52 7.93
C LEU A 309 -19.08 12.23 7.21
N LEU A 310 -19.00 12.43 5.89
CA LEU A 310 -20.03 13.09 5.08
C LEU A 310 -21.32 12.26 4.95
N THR A 311 -21.20 10.93 4.86
CA THR A 311 -22.36 10.03 4.69
C THR A 311 -23.02 9.64 6.02
N LYS A 312 -22.33 9.79 7.16
CA LYS A 312 -22.86 9.47 8.48
C LYS A 312 -23.18 10.74 9.29
N SER A 313 -24.47 11.07 9.35
CA SER A 313 -25.02 12.25 10.06
C SER A 313 -24.59 12.36 11.53
N ARG A 314 -24.31 11.23 12.19
CA ARG A 314 -23.82 11.17 13.58
C ARG A 314 -22.57 12.02 13.80
N TYR A 315 -21.75 12.24 12.78
CA TYR A 315 -20.48 12.97 12.89
C TYR A 315 -20.55 14.39 12.34
N SER A 316 -21.76 14.98 12.29
CA SER A 316 -21.97 16.31 11.71
C SER A 316 -21.17 17.45 12.36
N LYS A 317 -20.70 17.28 13.60
CA LYS A 317 -19.79 18.24 14.27
C LYS A 317 -18.43 18.32 13.57
N LEU A 318 -17.96 17.23 12.98
CA LEU A 318 -16.66 17.17 12.30
C LEU A 318 -16.72 17.75 10.88
N TRP A 319 -17.92 18.05 10.36
CA TRP A 319 -18.07 18.62 9.02
C TRP A 319 -17.39 19.99 8.87
N ASN A 320 -17.18 20.73 9.96
CA ASN A 320 -16.50 22.03 9.93
C ASN A 320 -15.03 21.94 9.53
N TYR A 321 -14.38 20.79 9.77
CA TYR A 321 -12.95 20.59 9.52
C TYR A 321 -12.66 19.95 8.16
N LEU A 322 -13.69 19.45 7.47
CA LEU A 322 -13.53 18.75 6.20
C LEU A 322 -12.91 19.62 5.08
N PRO A 323 -13.25 20.91 4.92
CA PRO A 323 -12.59 21.76 3.93
C PRO A 323 -11.06 21.83 4.09
N ILE A 324 -10.57 21.81 5.34
CA ILE A 324 -9.13 21.79 5.64
C ILE A 324 -8.49 20.49 5.15
N ILE A 325 -9.16 19.37 5.41
CA ILE A 325 -8.71 18.05 4.93
C ILE A 325 -8.70 18.01 3.40
N PHE A 326 -9.66 18.62 2.72
CA PHE A 326 -9.73 18.60 1.24
C PHE A 326 -8.59 19.38 0.58
N ILE A 327 -8.07 20.42 1.23
CA ILE A 327 -6.90 21.18 0.72
C ILE A 327 -5.66 20.28 0.63
N ILE A 328 -5.52 19.31 1.54
CA ILE A 328 -4.34 18.42 1.58
C ILE A 328 -4.23 17.53 0.33
N PHE A 329 -5.34 17.21 -0.32
CA PHE A 329 -5.40 16.25 -1.43
C PHE A 329 -4.45 16.61 -2.59
N PRO A 330 -4.53 17.82 -3.19
CA PRO A 330 -3.60 18.22 -4.24
C PRO A 330 -2.14 18.34 -3.77
N PHE A 331 -1.90 18.63 -2.49
CA PHE A 331 -0.54 18.65 -1.91
C PHE A 331 0.04 17.25 -1.67
N ILE A 332 -0.78 16.21 -1.55
CA ILE A 332 -0.32 14.82 -1.61
C ILE A 332 0.08 14.48 -3.04
N HIS A 333 -0.81 14.76 -4.00
CA HIS A 333 -0.53 14.67 -5.42
C HIS A 333 -1.64 15.38 -6.21
N ILE A 334 -1.28 16.15 -7.24
CA ILE A 334 -2.25 16.91 -8.05
C ILE A 334 -3.40 16.08 -8.64
N LYS A 335 -3.19 14.79 -8.92
CA LYS A 335 -4.23 13.91 -9.46
C LYS A 335 -5.45 13.77 -8.54
N PHE A 336 -5.29 14.08 -7.25
CA PHE A 336 -6.37 14.06 -6.27
C PHE A 336 -7.12 15.40 -6.15
N LEU A 337 -6.77 16.41 -6.94
CA LEU A 337 -7.51 17.68 -7.00
C LEU A 337 -8.97 17.47 -7.41
N ALA A 338 -9.24 16.62 -8.41
CA ALA A 338 -10.61 16.33 -8.84
C ALA A 338 -11.45 15.69 -7.71
N ILE A 339 -10.86 14.76 -6.96
CA ILE A 339 -11.51 14.13 -5.80
C ILE A 339 -11.82 15.17 -4.72
N SER A 340 -10.88 16.06 -4.45
CA SER A 340 -11.04 17.18 -3.52
C SER A 340 -12.22 18.07 -3.90
N CYS A 341 -12.32 18.46 -5.18
CA CYS A 341 -13.43 19.25 -5.72
C CYS A 341 -14.79 18.53 -5.57
N ILE A 342 -14.85 17.23 -5.87
CA ILE A 342 -16.07 16.43 -5.72
C ILE A 342 -16.53 16.41 -4.25
N LEU A 343 -15.58 16.21 -3.32
CA LEU A 343 -15.88 16.17 -1.89
C LEU A 343 -16.35 17.53 -1.35
N VAL A 344 -15.74 18.65 -1.76
CA VAL A 344 -16.18 19.98 -1.31
C VAL A 344 -17.54 20.36 -1.88
N VAL A 345 -17.83 20.02 -3.13
CA VAL A 345 -19.14 20.25 -3.76
C VAL A 345 -20.23 19.48 -3.03
N TYR A 346 -19.99 18.19 -2.74
CA TYR A 346 -20.95 17.40 -1.97
C TYR A 346 -21.10 17.89 -0.52
N TRP A 347 -20.00 18.30 0.12
CA TRP A 347 -20.01 18.90 1.46
C TRP A 347 -20.87 20.17 1.48
N ALA A 348 -20.69 21.07 0.52
CA ALA A 348 -21.47 22.31 0.39
C ALA A 348 -22.95 21.99 0.13
N TRP A 349 -23.25 21.05 -0.77
CA TRP A 349 -24.62 20.59 -1.00
C TRP A 349 -25.27 20.03 0.27
N LYS A 350 -24.55 19.20 1.03
CA LYS A 350 -25.04 18.60 2.29
C LYS A 350 -25.35 19.67 3.33
N LEU A 351 -24.59 20.75 3.32
CA LEU A 351 -24.68 21.87 4.25
C LEU A 351 -25.50 23.04 3.74
N ARG A 352 -26.18 22.96 2.59
CA ARG A 352 -26.87 24.09 1.90
C ARG A 352 -27.79 24.95 2.76
N LYS A 353 -28.26 24.45 3.91
CA LYS A 353 -29.09 25.18 4.88
C LYS A 353 -28.28 25.92 5.96
N LYS A 354 -26.96 25.80 5.98
CA LYS A 354 -26.03 26.37 6.97
C LYS A 354 -25.10 27.40 6.30
N GLY A 355 -25.68 28.50 5.81
CA GLY A 355 -24.99 29.50 4.98
C GLY A 355 -23.63 29.94 5.53
N LYS A 356 -23.55 30.40 6.79
CA LYS A 356 -22.29 30.85 7.42
C LYS A 356 -21.18 29.80 7.34
N LEU A 357 -21.51 28.52 7.61
CA LEU A 357 -20.55 27.42 7.59
C LEU A 357 -20.07 27.11 6.17
N ILE A 358 -20.97 27.20 5.17
CA ILE A 358 -20.60 27.04 3.76
C ILE A 358 -19.64 28.13 3.35
N TYR A 359 -19.98 29.40 3.60
CA TYR A 359 -19.13 30.52 3.20
C TYR A 359 -17.75 30.43 3.83
N SER A 360 -17.66 30.17 5.14
CA SER A 360 -16.36 30.01 5.80
C SER A 360 -15.57 28.82 5.26
N GLY A 361 -16.20 27.67 5.06
CA GLY A 361 -15.50 26.49 4.56
C GLY A 361 -15.10 26.57 3.09
N LEU A 362 -15.93 27.17 2.23
CA LEU A 362 -15.58 27.45 0.84
C LEU A 362 -14.47 28.50 0.76
N ALA A 363 -14.50 29.55 1.57
CA ALA A 363 -13.42 30.54 1.62
C ALA A 363 -12.09 29.90 2.02
N ILE A 364 -12.08 29.07 3.07
CA ILE A 364 -10.89 28.30 3.49
C ILE A 364 -10.41 27.40 2.36
N TYR A 365 -11.31 26.61 1.76
CA TYR A 365 -10.98 25.70 0.67
C TYR A 365 -10.38 26.43 -0.53
N SER A 366 -11.06 27.47 -1.02
CA SER A 366 -10.61 28.29 -2.14
C SER A 366 -9.26 28.93 -1.86
N LEU A 367 -9.03 29.48 -0.65
CA LEU A 367 -7.73 30.01 -0.26
C LEU A 367 -6.64 28.93 -0.29
N GLY A 368 -6.93 27.72 0.20
CA GLY A 368 -5.99 26.60 0.15
C GLY A 368 -5.68 26.12 -1.27
N ILE A 369 -6.67 26.11 -2.17
CA ILE A 369 -6.45 25.78 -3.59
C ILE A 369 -5.67 26.89 -4.31
N LEU A 370 -5.95 28.16 -4.01
CA LEU A 370 -5.16 29.28 -4.51
C LEU A 370 -3.71 29.18 -4.01
N LEU A 371 -3.50 28.83 -2.74
CA LEU A 371 -2.17 28.58 -2.18
C LEU A 371 -1.47 27.41 -2.89
N PHE A 372 -2.19 26.34 -3.22
CA PHE A 372 -1.64 25.24 -4.01
C PHE A 372 -1.17 25.69 -5.40
N PHE A 373 -1.98 26.46 -6.13
CA PHE A 373 -1.57 26.98 -7.44
C PHE A 373 -0.45 28.01 -7.33
N TYR A 374 -0.49 28.87 -6.32
CA TYR A 374 0.59 29.80 -6.03
C TYR A 374 1.89 29.06 -5.73
N TYR A 375 1.85 28.01 -4.90
CA TYR A 375 3.00 27.13 -4.63
C TYR A 375 3.56 26.55 -5.94
N ASN A 376 2.72 25.99 -6.80
CA ASN A 376 3.18 25.41 -8.06
C ASN A 376 3.79 26.47 -8.98
N TYR A 377 3.15 27.64 -9.10
CA TYR A 377 3.68 28.71 -9.93
C TYR A 377 5.00 29.25 -9.39
N PHE A 378 5.12 29.41 -8.07
CA PHE A 378 6.33 29.90 -7.41
C PHE A 378 7.50 28.91 -7.52
N ILE A 379 7.24 27.61 -7.35
CA ILE A 379 8.28 26.57 -7.38
C ILE A 379 8.61 26.13 -8.81
N TYR A 380 7.59 25.94 -9.65
CA TYR A 380 7.73 25.33 -10.97
C TYR A 380 7.51 26.27 -12.16
N GLY A 381 7.07 27.52 -11.93
CA GLY A 381 6.68 28.44 -13.00
C GLY A 381 5.42 28.04 -13.77
N LYS A 382 4.72 26.97 -13.32
CA LYS A 382 3.56 26.36 -13.99
C LYS A 382 2.55 25.90 -12.93
N ILE A 383 1.34 25.53 -13.35
CA ILE A 383 0.31 25.01 -12.44
C ILE A 383 0.59 23.61 -11.90
N SER A 384 1.53 22.87 -12.51
CA SER A 384 1.97 21.54 -12.08
C SER A 384 3.39 21.24 -12.58
N PRO A 385 4.12 20.31 -11.93
CA PRO A 385 5.41 19.82 -12.42
C PRO A 385 5.29 18.90 -13.64
N TYR A 386 4.09 18.38 -13.96
CA TYR A 386 3.86 17.44 -15.06
C TYR A 386 3.68 18.14 -16.41
N THR A 387 3.90 17.39 -17.49
CA THR A 387 3.88 17.88 -18.88
C THR A 387 2.79 17.22 -19.72
N GLU A 388 2.52 17.77 -20.91
CA GLU A 388 1.50 17.22 -21.82
C GLU A 388 1.84 15.81 -22.33
N ARG A 389 3.13 15.43 -22.32
CA ARG A 389 3.59 14.08 -22.71
C ARG A 389 3.10 12.98 -21.76
N ASP A 390 2.55 13.36 -20.61
CA ASP A 390 2.08 12.44 -19.59
C ASP A 390 0.63 11.97 -19.84
N ILE A 391 -0.06 12.47 -20.87
CA ILE A 391 -1.45 12.13 -21.18
C ILE A 391 -1.55 11.29 -22.46
N PHE A 392 -2.20 10.13 -22.38
CA PHE A 392 -2.36 9.20 -23.49
C PHE A 392 -3.77 8.59 -23.52
N LEU A 393 -4.48 8.79 -24.64
CA LEU A 393 -5.89 8.40 -24.80
C LEU A 393 -6.09 7.09 -25.55
N GLU A 394 -5.05 6.54 -26.19
CA GLU A 394 -5.19 5.32 -26.97
C GLU A 394 -5.52 4.11 -26.08
N ASN A 395 -6.31 3.19 -26.63
CA ASN A 395 -6.69 1.93 -25.98
C ASN A 395 -7.35 2.10 -24.60
N ILE A 396 -7.96 3.27 -24.31
CA ILE A 396 -8.50 3.61 -22.99
C ILE A 396 -9.47 2.54 -22.44
N ILE A 397 -10.29 1.94 -23.31
CA ILE A 397 -11.23 0.87 -22.92
C ILE A 397 -10.46 -0.38 -22.50
N LYS A 398 -9.54 -0.87 -23.35
CA LYS A 398 -8.71 -2.06 -23.07
C LYS A 398 -7.88 -1.87 -21.79
N ARG A 399 -7.31 -0.67 -21.63
CA ARG A 399 -6.56 -0.25 -20.44
C ARG A 399 -7.42 -0.28 -19.18
N TYR A 400 -8.64 0.23 -19.29
CA TYR A 400 -9.58 0.24 -18.17
C TYR A 400 -10.03 -1.17 -17.80
N LEU A 401 -10.28 -2.04 -18.77
CA LEU A 401 -10.53 -3.47 -18.53
C LEU A 401 -9.34 -4.14 -17.83
N GLY A 402 -8.11 -3.79 -18.22
CA GLY A 402 -6.89 -4.22 -17.52
C GLY A 402 -6.91 -3.83 -16.04
N TYR A 403 -7.19 -2.57 -15.72
CA TYR A 403 -7.29 -2.14 -14.33
C TYR A 403 -8.43 -2.81 -13.57
N LEU A 404 -9.53 -3.21 -14.20
CA LEU A 404 -10.61 -3.88 -13.49
C LEU A 404 -10.34 -5.37 -13.27
N PHE A 405 -9.86 -6.07 -14.30
CA PHE A 405 -9.95 -7.53 -14.38
C PHE A 405 -8.63 -8.25 -14.71
N ASP A 406 -7.54 -7.55 -15.01
CA ASP A 406 -6.24 -8.19 -15.21
C ASP A 406 -5.86 -9.01 -13.95
N VAL A 407 -5.41 -10.24 -14.13
CA VAL A 407 -5.16 -11.16 -12.99
C VAL A 407 -4.14 -10.65 -12.00
N ASP A 408 -3.16 -9.89 -12.49
CA ASP A 408 -2.06 -9.40 -11.69
C ASP A 408 -2.34 -7.98 -11.21
N ARG A 409 -2.96 -7.12 -12.04
CA ARG A 409 -3.10 -5.68 -11.78
C ARG A 409 -4.53 -5.22 -11.52
N GLY A 410 -5.50 -6.06 -11.85
CA GLY A 410 -6.92 -5.76 -11.82
C GLY A 410 -7.49 -5.81 -10.42
N LEU A 411 -8.25 -4.79 -10.02
CA LEU A 411 -8.84 -4.72 -8.68
C LEU A 411 -9.64 -5.98 -8.32
N PHE A 412 -10.49 -6.42 -9.24
CA PHE A 412 -11.42 -7.53 -8.97
C PHE A 412 -10.78 -8.91 -9.14
N ALA A 413 -9.65 -9.02 -9.85
CA ALA A 413 -8.91 -10.26 -9.89
C ALA A 413 -7.98 -10.42 -8.68
N LEU A 414 -7.43 -9.30 -8.18
CA LEU A 414 -6.64 -9.25 -6.95
C LEU A 414 -7.50 -9.45 -5.70
N ASN A 415 -8.70 -8.86 -5.65
CA ASN A 415 -9.67 -9.11 -4.58
C ASN A 415 -11.11 -9.20 -5.12
N PRO A 416 -11.53 -10.39 -5.58
CA PRO A 416 -12.87 -10.59 -6.10
C PRO A 416 -13.99 -10.40 -5.07
N LEU A 417 -13.71 -10.44 -3.77
CA LEU A 417 -14.74 -10.13 -2.76
C LEU A 417 -15.25 -8.69 -2.87
N LEU A 418 -14.54 -7.82 -3.59
CA LEU A 418 -14.98 -6.46 -3.85
C LEU A 418 -16.21 -6.36 -4.77
N PHE A 419 -16.61 -7.44 -5.45
CA PHE A 419 -17.87 -7.45 -6.21
C PHE A 419 -19.11 -7.20 -5.35
N PHE A 420 -19.04 -7.49 -4.05
CA PHE A 420 -20.13 -7.16 -3.13
C PHE A 420 -20.40 -5.65 -3.05
N ALA A 421 -19.44 -4.78 -3.41
CA ALA A 421 -19.65 -3.33 -3.47
C ALA A 421 -20.79 -2.95 -4.43
N PHE A 422 -20.96 -3.70 -5.53
CA PHE A 422 -22.01 -3.42 -6.53
C PHE A 422 -23.42 -3.65 -6.00
N ILE A 423 -23.59 -4.54 -5.02
CA ILE A 423 -24.87 -4.66 -4.29
C ILE A 423 -25.20 -3.33 -3.63
N GLN A 424 -24.23 -2.79 -2.87
CA GLN A 424 -24.43 -1.56 -2.10
C GLN A 424 -24.57 -0.33 -3.01
N LEU A 425 -23.81 -0.26 -4.11
CA LEU A 425 -23.96 0.80 -5.12
C LEU A 425 -25.37 0.77 -5.74
N THR A 426 -25.87 -0.42 -6.08
CA THR A 426 -27.23 -0.59 -6.63
C THR A 426 -28.30 -0.16 -5.63
N ILE A 427 -28.14 -0.53 -4.36
CA ILE A 427 -29.04 -0.10 -3.27
C ILE A 427 -28.98 1.43 -3.10
N LEU A 428 -27.79 2.04 -3.16
CA LEU A 428 -27.62 3.49 -3.08
C LEU A 428 -28.32 4.20 -4.25
N PHE A 429 -28.11 3.73 -5.48
CA PHE A 429 -28.75 4.29 -6.68
C PHE A 429 -30.28 4.40 -6.53
N ARG A 430 -30.89 3.37 -5.94
CA ARG A 430 -32.36 3.30 -5.76
C ARG A 430 -32.89 4.03 -4.53
N ARG A 431 -32.02 4.40 -3.58
CA ARG A 431 -32.40 5.03 -2.29
C ARG A 431 -32.01 6.50 -2.21
N ASN A 432 -30.81 6.83 -2.65
CA ASN A 432 -30.23 8.17 -2.56
C ASN A 432 -29.31 8.40 -3.76
N LYS A 433 -29.89 8.91 -4.86
CA LYS A 433 -29.17 9.16 -6.12
C LYS A 433 -27.97 10.08 -5.93
N ILE A 434 -28.04 11.06 -5.02
CA ILE A 434 -26.97 12.04 -4.83
C ILE A 434 -25.76 11.41 -4.12
N GLU A 435 -26.01 10.60 -3.09
CA GLU A 435 -24.95 9.82 -2.45
C GLU A 435 -24.36 8.77 -3.40
N PHE A 436 -25.19 8.12 -4.23
CA PHE A 436 -24.70 7.25 -5.31
C PHE A 436 -23.77 7.99 -6.29
N LEU A 437 -24.19 9.16 -6.78
CA LEU A 437 -23.39 9.97 -7.71
C LEU A 437 -22.07 10.40 -7.07
N LEU A 438 -22.07 10.80 -5.79
CA LEU A 438 -20.83 11.04 -5.04
C LEU A 438 -19.95 9.79 -5.06
N THR A 439 -20.46 8.66 -4.59
CA THR A 439 -19.68 7.42 -4.45
C THR A 439 -19.09 6.98 -5.80
N LEU A 440 -19.91 7.00 -6.85
CA LEU A 440 -19.48 6.66 -8.20
C LEU A 440 -18.41 7.63 -8.71
N SER A 441 -18.59 8.93 -8.48
CA SER A 441 -17.61 9.95 -8.88
C SER A 441 -16.28 9.76 -8.15
N LEU A 442 -16.29 9.46 -6.85
CA LEU A 442 -15.05 9.19 -6.10
C LEU A 442 -14.34 7.94 -6.61
N ILE A 443 -15.08 6.86 -6.92
CA ILE A 443 -14.52 5.65 -7.51
C ILE A 443 -13.88 5.98 -8.85
N VAL A 444 -14.61 6.68 -9.72
CA VAL A 444 -14.21 7.02 -11.10
C VAL A 444 -13.01 7.98 -11.13
N PHE A 445 -13.15 9.16 -10.55
CA PHE A 445 -12.07 10.17 -10.50
C PHE A 445 -10.90 9.76 -9.60
N GLY A 446 -11.11 8.78 -8.71
CA GLY A 446 -10.04 8.17 -7.93
C GLY A 446 -9.00 7.40 -8.74
N HIS A 447 -9.37 6.92 -9.92
CA HIS A 447 -8.47 6.14 -10.77
C HIS A 447 -8.27 6.73 -12.18
N ILE A 448 -9.16 7.60 -12.69
CA ILE A 448 -9.06 8.19 -14.03
C ILE A 448 -7.66 8.77 -14.34
N PRO A 449 -7.03 9.57 -13.45
CA PRO A 449 -5.73 10.15 -13.78
C PRO A 449 -4.66 9.10 -14.09
N ASN A 450 -4.75 7.91 -13.49
CA ASN A 450 -3.85 6.82 -13.78
C ASN A 450 -4.14 6.18 -15.14
N LEU A 451 -5.42 6.15 -15.55
CA LEU A 451 -5.84 5.69 -16.88
C LEU A 451 -5.35 6.59 -18.01
N LEU A 452 -5.18 7.87 -17.71
CA LEU A 452 -4.69 8.85 -18.68
C LEU A 452 -3.17 8.89 -18.75
N HIS A 453 -2.44 8.34 -17.78
CA HIS A 453 -0.99 8.43 -17.75
C HIS A 453 -0.34 7.74 -18.97
N SER A 454 0.73 8.32 -19.54
CA SER A 454 1.41 7.79 -20.74
C SER A 454 2.00 6.40 -20.53
N ILE A 455 2.60 6.18 -19.35
CA ILE A 455 3.08 4.86 -18.93
C ILE A 455 1.91 4.12 -18.28
N PHE A 456 1.29 3.18 -19.00
CA PHE A 456 0.11 2.44 -18.54
C PHE A 456 0.32 1.70 -17.19
N TRP A 457 1.57 1.49 -16.77
CA TRP A 457 1.96 0.82 -15.53
C TRP A 457 2.90 1.65 -14.60
N LEU A 458 3.11 2.96 -14.87
CA LEU A 458 3.75 3.96 -13.99
C LEU A 458 5.04 3.51 -13.25
N GLY A 459 5.85 2.66 -13.88
CA GLY A 459 7.16 2.26 -13.36
C GLY A 459 7.10 1.17 -12.27
N SER A 460 8.18 1.07 -11.51
CA SER A 460 8.46 -0.02 -10.56
C SER A 460 7.62 0.06 -9.29
N CYS A 461 6.41 -0.51 -9.28
CA CYS A 461 5.52 -0.51 -8.11
C CYS A 461 4.76 -1.85 -7.97
N PRO A 462 4.28 -2.20 -6.75
CA PRO A 462 3.47 -3.40 -6.58
C PRO A 462 2.17 -3.34 -7.40
N PHE A 463 1.65 -4.49 -7.80
CA PHE A 463 0.42 -4.51 -8.58
C PHE A 463 -0.79 -3.88 -7.88
N GLY A 464 -1.69 -3.30 -8.67
CA GLY A 464 -2.94 -2.71 -8.18
C GLY A 464 -2.82 -1.30 -7.59
N ARG A 465 -1.67 -0.61 -7.75
CA ARG A 465 -1.39 0.78 -7.30
C ARG A 465 -2.59 1.71 -7.44
N TYR A 466 -3.21 1.68 -8.61
CA TYR A 466 -4.21 2.65 -9.04
C TYR A 466 -5.53 2.56 -8.29
N TRP A 467 -5.75 1.48 -7.57
CA TRP A 467 -6.96 1.25 -6.80
C TRP A 467 -6.79 1.58 -5.33
N ILE A 468 -5.55 1.72 -4.84
CA ILE A 468 -5.25 1.92 -3.42
C ILE A 468 -6.01 3.11 -2.86
N ALA A 469 -6.06 4.23 -3.58
CA ALA A 469 -6.79 5.44 -3.18
C ALA A 469 -8.28 5.18 -2.88
N ILE A 470 -8.94 4.31 -3.66
CA ILE A 470 -10.39 4.04 -3.51
C ILE A 470 -10.69 2.70 -2.84
N TYR A 471 -9.69 1.85 -2.63
CA TYR A 471 -9.88 0.49 -2.13
C TYR A 471 -10.63 0.47 -0.80
N PRO A 472 -10.32 1.31 0.21
CA PRO A 472 -11.08 1.35 1.46
C PRO A 472 -12.58 1.64 1.27
N LEU A 473 -12.92 2.51 0.30
CA LEU A 473 -14.30 2.80 -0.05
C LEU A 473 -14.98 1.56 -0.64
N MET A 474 -14.32 0.87 -1.58
CA MET A 474 -14.81 -0.37 -2.17
C MET A 474 -14.96 -1.49 -1.13
N SER A 475 -14.00 -1.62 -0.21
CA SER A 475 -14.05 -2.56 0.90
C SER A 475 -15.22 -2.27 1.82
N PHE A 476 -15.42 -1.02 2.22
CA PHE A 476 -16.57 -0.62 3.04
C PHE A 476 -17.90 -0.94 2.36
N LEU A 477 -18.05 -0.63 1.07
CA LEU A 477 -19.26 -0.95 0.31
C LEU A 477 -19.49 -2.46 0.20
N SER A 478 -18.43 -3.24 0.00
CA SER A 478 -18.48 -4.70 -0.07
C SER A 478 -18.94 -5.32 1.24
N LEU A 479 -18.41 -4.85 2.35
CA LEU A 479 -18.83 -5.28 3.68
C LEU A 479 -20.32 -4.96 3.92
N LEU A 480 -20.79 -3.77 3.53
CA LEU A 480 -22.22 -3.44 3.58
C LEU A 480 -23.07 -4.33 2.66
N GLY A 481 -22.57 -4.65 1.47
CA GLY A 481 -23.19 -5.58 0.53
C GLY A 481 -23.37 -6.96 1.14
N ILE A 482 -22.31 -7.53 1.73
CA ILE A 482 -22.36 -8.83 2.44
C ILE A 482 -23.40 -8.80 3.55
N ARG A 483 -23.39 -7.77 4.40
CA ARG A 483 -24.40 -7.63 5.46
C ARG A 483 -25.80 -7.65 4.90
N ASP A 484 -26.05 -6.88 3.85
CA ASP A 484 -27.38 -6.71 3.29
C ASP A 484 -27.86 -8.00 2.58
N THR A 485 -26.93 -8.76 1.97
CA THR A 485 -27.17 -10.10 1.43
C THR A 485 -27.54 -11.11 2.52
N ILE A 486 -26.79 -11.14 3.62
CA ILE A 486 -27.08 -12.07 4.74
C ILE A 486 -28.47 -11.78 5.32
N ARG A 487 -28.80 -10.51 5.55
CA ARG A 487 -30.12 -10.11 6.06
C ARG A 487 -31.25 -10.46 5.11
N PHE A 488 -31.03 -10.29 3.80
CA PHE A 488 -32.01 -10.67 2.79
C PHE A 488 -32.34 -12.17 2.88
N PHE A 489 -31.32 -13.04 2.99
CA PHE A 489 -31.54 -14.48 3.11
C PHE A 489 -32.10 -14.94 4.46
N GLN A 490 -31.87 -14.19 5.54
CA GLN A 490 -32.45 -14.51 6.85
C GLN A 490 -33.95 -14.20 6.92
N ASN A 491 -34.40 -13.18 6.19
CA ASN A 491 -35.76 -12.65 6.32
C ASN A 491 -36.73 -13.11 5.21
N SER A 492 -36.23 -13.76 4.16
CA SER A 492 -37.04 -14.13 3.00
C SER A 492 -37.40 -15.62 3.00
N PRO A 493 -38.67 -16.00 3.11
CA PRO A 493 -39.11 -17.40 3.05
C PRO A 493 -39.31 -17.94 1.61
N ASP A 494 -39.12 -17.11 0.59
CA ASP A 494 -39.38 -17.44 -0.83
C ASP A 494 -38.47 -18.58 -1.36
N VAL A 495 -39.08 -19.54 -2.07
CA VAL A 495 -38.39 -20.68 -2.72
C VAL A 495 -37.37 -20.19 -3.75
N LEU A 496 -37.66 -19.14 -4.51
CA LEU A 496 -36.70 -18.57 -5.47
C LEU A 496 -35.47 -17.99 -4.75
N VAL A 497 -35.65 -17.51 -3.52
CA VAL A 497 -34.55 -17.05 -2.66
C VAL A 497 -33.69 -18.21 -2.18
N LYS A 498 -34.24 -19.42 -2.04
CA LYS A 498 -33.46 -20.64 -1.72
C LYS A 498 -32.44 -20.95 -2.82
N TYR A 499 -32.86 -20.95 -4.09
CA TYR A 499 -31.94 -21.19 -5.21
C TYR A 499 -30.89 -20.07 -5.33
N LEU A 500 -31.33 -18.82 -5.21
CA LEU A 500 -30.42 -17.67 -5.21
C LEU A 500 -29.38 -17.76 -4.07
N LYS A 501 -29.77 -18.25 -2.89
CA LYS A 501 -28.86 -18.48 -1.76
C LYS A 501 -27.79 -19.51 -2.09
N ILE A 502 -28.13 -20.60 -2.79
CA ILE A 502 -27.16 -21.61 -3.24
C ILE A 502 -26.17 -20.98 -4.24
N SER A 503 -26.67 -20.24 -5.24
CA SER A 503 -25.82 -19.56 -6.23
C SER A 503 -24.88 -18.54 -5.58
N VAL A 504 -25.41 -17.71 -4.67
CA VAL A 504 -24.58 -16.75 -3.93
C VAL A 504 -23.54 -17.48 -3.08
N PHE A 505 -23.90 -18.57 -2.40
CA PHE A 505 -22.94 -19.33 -1.59
C PHE A 505 -21.82 -19.91 -2.47
N ALA A 506 -22.15 -20.54 -3.59
CA ALA A 506 -21.17 -21.10 -4.53
C ALA A 506 -20.22 -20.03 -5.09
N ILE A 507 -20.77 -18.94 -5.64
CA ILE A 507 -19.98 -17.82 -6.17
C ILE A 507 -19.11 -17.21 -5.06
N SER A 508 -19.68 -16.91 -3.90
CA SER A 508 -18.94 -16.29 -2.81
C SER A 508 -17.80 -17.17 -2.30
N SER A 509 -17.99 -18.49 -2.30
CA SER A 509 -16.95 -19.45 -1.89
C SER A 509 -15.80 -19.49 -2.90
N MET A 510 -16.12 -19.46 -4.20
CA MET A 510 -15.12 -19.31 -5.25
C MET A 510 -14.34 -18.00 -5.13
N LEU A 511 -15.01 -16.86 -4.95
CA LEU A 511 -14.35 -15.56 -4.79
C LEU A 511 -13.49 -15.50 -3.51
N LEU A 512 -13.95 -16.12 -2.41
CA LEU A 512 -13.20 -16.28 -1.17
C LEU A 512 -11.91 -17.06 -1.40
N LEU A 513 -12.00 -18.19 -2.13
CA LEU A 513 -10.86 -19.03 -2.48
C LEU A 513 -9.84 -18.26 -3.32
N ILE A 514 -10.28 -17.59 -4.41
CA ILE A 514 -9.40 -16.78 -5.27
C ILE A 514 -8.70 -15.68 -4.47
N THR A 515 -9.43 -14.95 -3.61
CA THR A 515 -8.86 -13.90 -2.75
C THR A 515 -7.81 -14.47 -1.80
N THR A 516 -8.10 -15.62 -1.21
CA THR A 516 -7.17 -16.30 -0.29
C THR A 516 -5.91 -16.74 -1.04
N LEU A 517 -6.05 -17.28 -2.25
CA LEU A 517 -4.93 -17.71 -3.09
C LEU A 517 -4.07 -16.53 -3.55
N GLN A 518 -4.67 -15.37 -3.86
CA GLN A 518 -3.92 -14.13 -4.15
C GLN A 518 -3.09 -13.68 -2.94
N ILE A 519 -3.67 -13.71 -1.74
CA ILE A 519 -2.95 -13.36 -0.49
C ILE A 519 -1.82 -14.37 -0.22
N ILE A 520 -2.08 -15.67 -0.32
CA ILE A 520 -1.06 -16.70 -0.09
C ILE A 520 0.06 -16.57 -1.14
N GLY A 521 -0.28 -16.42 -2.41
CA GLY A 521 0.68 -16.23 -3.48
C GLY A 521 1.57 -15.01 -3.24
N TYR A 522 0.99 -13.89 -2.80
CA TYR A 522 1.75 -12.70 -2.40
C TYR A 522 2.66 -12.97 -1.20
N ILE A 523 2.18 -13.62 -0.14
CA ILE A 523 3.01 -13.93 1.03
C ILE A 523 4.16 -14.88 0.70
N SER A 524 3.92 -15.85 -0.19
CA SER A 524 4.90 -16.86 -0.57
C SER A 524 5.97 -16.37 -1.54
N SER A 525 5.60 -15.46 -2.45
CA SER A 525 6.51 -14.95 -3.48
C SER A 525 6.20 -13.47 -3.76
N PRO A 526 6.42 -12.59 -2.77
CA PRO A 526 6.01 -11.20 -2.87
C PRO A 526 6.69 -10.52 -4.05
N GLU A 527 7.96 -10.83 -4.35
CA GLU A 527 8.74 -10.33 -5.49
C GLU A 527 8.04 -10.48 -6.85
N ASN A 528 7.27 -11.56 -7.05
CA ASN A 528 6.56 -11.79 -8.30
C ASN A 528 5.48 -10.71 -8.55
N TYR A 529 4.96 -10.09 -7.48
CA TYR A 529 3.97 -9.01 -7.54
C TYR A 529 4.56 -7.63 -7.80
N TYR A 530 5.89 -7.56 -7.96
CA TYR A 530 6.65 -6.36 -8.29
C TYR A 530 7.31 -6.45 -9.67
N THR A 531 7.11 -7.57 -10.39
CA THR A 531 7.82 -7.85 -11.64
C THR A 531 7.48 -6.86 -12.75
N HIS A 532 8.56 -6.36 -13.34
CA HIS A 532 8.62 -5.44 -14.47
C HIS A 532 8.24 -6.17 -15.76
N PHE A 533 7.13 -5.76 -16.38
CA PHE A 533 6.79 -6.02 -17.79
C PHE A 533 6.69 -7.48 -18.26
N GLU A 534 6.94 -8.49 -17.41
CA GLU A 534 6.76 -9.89 -17.78
C GLU A 534 5.27 -10.24 -17.85
N LYS A 535 4.90 -10.97 -18.92
CA LYS A 535 3.52 -11.41 -19.22
C LYS A 535 3.10 -12.59 -18.33
N ASN A 536 3.32 -12.48 -17.03
CA ASN A 536 3.16 -13.62 -16.11
C ASN A 536 1.89 -13.48 -15.30
N MET A 537 0.97 -14.44 -15.43
CA MET A 537 -0.16 -14.60 -14.52
C MET A 537 0.34 -15.17 -13.19
N VAL A 538 0.72 -14.31 -12.24
CA VAL A 538 1.49 -14.70 -11.05
C VAL A 538 0.75 -15.72 -10.21
N MET A 539 -0.50 -15.43 -9.85
CA MET A 539 -1.29 -16.33 -9.00
C MET A 539 -1.63 -17.67 -9.68
N PRO A 540 -2.06 -17.72 -10.95
CA PRO A 540 -2.23 -18.98 -11.68
C PRO A 540 -0.93 -19.79 -11.78
N THR A 541 0.19 -19.15 -12.08
CA THR A 541 1.51 -19.81 -12.17
C THR A 541 1.95 -20.37 -10.81
N PHE A 542 1.68 -19.64 -9.73
CA PHE A 542 1.90 -20.13 -8.36
C PHE A 542 1.09 -21.41 -8.11
N ILE A 543 -0.17 -21.47 -8.50
CA ILE A 543 -1.03 -22.65 -8.27
C ILE A 543 -0.57 -23.84 -9.12
N GLU A 544 -0.21 -23.62 -10.38
CA GLU A 544 0.32 -24.68 -11.26
C GLU A 544 1.64 -25.27 -10.75
N LYS A 545 2.43 -24.48 -10.01
CA LYS A 545 3.68 -24.96 -9.40
C LYS A 545 3.43 -25.97 -8.28
N TYR A 546 2.32 -25.84 -7.54
CA TYR A 546 2.03 -26.66 -6.35
C TYR A 546 0.88 -27.65 -6.57
N THR A 547 0.15 -27.55 -7.68
CA THR A 547 -1.03 -28.36 -7.99
C THR A 547 -1.10 -28.65 -9.49
N PRO A 548 -1.74 -29.76 -9.91
CA PRO A 548 -1.93 -30.06 -11.33
C PRO A 548 -3.03 -29.22 -12.00
N LEU A 549 -3.62 -28.25 -11.29
CA LEU A 549 -4.76 -27.48 -11.78
C LEU A 549 -4.29 -26.30 -12.64
N ASN A 550 -4.59 -26.36 -13.95
CA ASN A 550 -4.48 -25.19 -14.82
C ASN A 550 -5.75 -24.33 -14.70
N ILE A 551 -5.60 -23.16 -14.08
CA ILE A 551 -6.69 -22.20 -13.89
C ILE A 551 -6.57 -20.96 -14.76
N ARG A 552 -5.57 -20.87 -15.65
CA ARG A 552 -5.31 -19.68 -16.49
C ARG A 552 -6.51 -19.31 -17.35
N PHE A 553 -7.33 -20.29 -17.73
CA PHE A 553 -8.54 -20.09 -18.53
C PHE A 553 -9.63 -19.24 -17.82
N LEU A 554 -9.56 -19.06 -16.50
CA LEU A 554 -10.49 -18.21 -15.75
C LEU A 554 -10.07 -16.73 -15.76
N PHE A 555 -8.82 -16.45 -16.11
CA PHE A 555 -8.19 -15.17 -15.87
C PHE A 555 -7.95 -14.39 -17.14
N TYR A 556 -8.31 -13.11 -17.09
CA TYR A 556 -7.93 -12.15 -18.12
C TYR A 556 -6.54 -11.60 -17.78
N SER A 557 -5.69 -11.47 -18.80
CA SER A 557 -4.47 -10.68 -18.73
C SER A 557 -4.44 -9.70 -19.90
N TYR A 558 -4.25 -8.42 -19.59
CA TYR A 558 -4.11 -7.37 -20.60
C TYR A 558 -2.98 -7.65 -21.60
N PHE A 559 -1.92 -8.33 -21.15
CA PHE A 559 -0.71 -8.60 -21.91
C PHE A 559 -0.78 -9.85 -22.78
N ILE A 560 -1.82 -10.67 -22.59
CA ILE A 560 -1.98 -11.95 -23.28
C ILE A 560 -3.29 -11.88 -24.07
N GLU A 561 -3.17 -11.58 -25.36
CA GLU A 561 -4.33 -11.33 -26.23
C GLU A 561 -5.33 -12.49 -26.26
N SER A 562 -4.86 -13.73 -26.20
CA SER A 562 -5.71 -14.93 -26.18
C SER A 562 -6.67 -15.00 -24.97
N THR A 563 -6.44 -14.18 -23.94
CA THR A 563 -7.26 -14.18 -22.72
C THR A 563 -8.37 -13.14 -22.73
N LEU A 564 -8.49 -12.33 -23.80
CA LEU A 564 -9.50 -11.25 -23.87
C LEU A 564 -10.92 -11.77 -23.65
N PHE A 565 -11.22 -12.97 -24.14
CA PHE A 565 -12.54 -13.60 -23.96
C PHE A 565 -12.86 -13.89 -22.48
N HIS A 566 -11.85 -14.10 -21.64
CA HIS A 566 -12.04 -14.36 -20.20
C HIS A 566 -12.57 -13.14 -19.44
N VAL A 567 -12.54 -11.94 -20.03
CA VAL A 567 -13.21 -10.74 -19.46
C VAL A 567 -14.72 -10.97 -19.29
N ILE A 568 -15.35 -11.79 -20.15
CA ILE A 568 -16.78 -12.10 -20.08
C ILE A 568 -17.15 -12.75 -18.74
N PHE A 569 -16.32 -13.65 -18.22
CA PHE A 569 -16.53 -14.30 -16.93
C PHE A 569 -16.68 -13.27 -15.80
N TRP A 570 -15.81 -12.27 -15.78
CA TRP A 570 -15.85 -11.20 -14.77
C TRP A 570 -17.06 -10.28 -14.93
N PHE A 571 -17.48 -9.98 -16.15
CA PHE A 571 -18.72 -9.24 -16.39
C PHE A 571 -19.96 -10.01 -15.95
N VAL A 572 -20.02 -11.33 -16.16
CA VAL A 572 -21.13 -12.15 -15.67
C VAL A 572 -21.23 -12.09 -14.14
N ILE A 573 -20.09 -12.16 -13.44
CA ILE A 573 -20.05 -11.98 -11.97
C ILE A 573 -20.54 -10.57 -11.60
N LEU A 574 -20.06 -9.53 -12.26
CA LEU A 574 -20.50 -8.15 -12.02
C LEU A 574 -22.02 -8.00 -12.15
N ILE A 575 -22.59 -8.48 -13.26
CA ILE A 575 -24.03 -8.42 -13.54
C ILE A 575 -24.83 -9.18 -12.47
N PHE A 576 -24.34 -10.34 -12.04
CA PHE A 576 -24.96 -11.11 -10.96
C PHE A 576 -25.09 -10.31 -9.66
N PHE A 577 -24.02 -9.61 -9.24
CA PHE A 577 -24.05 -8.78 -8.02
C PHE A 577 -24.94 -7.53 -8.16
N ILE A 578 -25.00 -6.92 -9.35
CA ILE A 578 -25.94 -5.82 -9.63
C ILE A 578 -27.38 -6.33 -9.52
N PHE A 579 -27.72 -7.45 -10.16
CA PHE A 579 -29.05 -8.06 -10.10
C PHE A 579 -29.46 -8.42 -8.67
N LEU A 580 -28.54 -9.01 -7.90
CA LEU A 580 -28.75 -9.28 -6.48
C LEU A 580 -29.04 -7.99 -5.70
N GLY A 581 -28.32 -6.91 -5.97
CA GLY A 581 -28.59 -5.58 -5.41
C GLY A 581 -29.98 -5.05 -5.75
N ILE A 582 -30.44 -5.23 -6.99
CA ILE A 582 -31.81 -4.86 -7.42
C ILE A 582 -32.83 -5.64 -6.57
N ARG A 583 -32.70 -6.97 -6.49
CA ARG A 583 -33.60 -7.85 -5.71
C ARG A 583 -33.65 -7.47 -4.22
N ILE A 584 -32.50 -7.24 -3.59
CA ILE A 584 -32.44 -6.82 -2.18
C ILE A 584 -33.13 -5.46 -1.99
N SER A 585 -32.95 -4.53 -2.93
CA SER A 585 -33.53 -3.19 -2.83
C SER A 585 -35.05 -3.17 -2.97
N THR A 586 -35.62 -4.08 -3.77
CA THR A 586 -37.07 -4.21 -3.97
C THR A 586 -37.72 -4.87 -2.76
N HIS A 587 -37.10 -5.90 -2.20
CA HIS A 587 -37.63 -6.59 -1.01
C HIS A 587 -37.72 -5.66 0.22
N LYS A 588 -36.74 -4.78 0.43
CA LYS A 588 -36.76 -3.80 1.54
C LYS A 588 -37.84 -2.71 1.41
N ARG A 589 -38.57 -2.62 0.29
CA ARG A 589 -39.63 -1.62 0.10
C ARG A 589 -41.01 -2.09 0.54
N GLU A 590 -41.18 -3.37 0.90
CA GLU A 590 -42.43 -3.78 1.54
C GLU A 590 -42.52 -3.07 2.89
N PRO A 591 -43.51 -2.16 3.08
CA PRO A 591 -43.70 -1.53 4.36
C PRO A 591 -43.98 -2.63 5.36
N THR A 592 -43.31 -2.58 6.52
CA THR A 592 -43.89 -3.17 7.73
C THR A 592 -45.29 -2.59 7.85
N ARG A 593 -46.30 -3.37 7.46
CA ARG A 593 -47.71 -2.99 7.35
C ARG A 593 -48.37 -2.73 8.71
N ASN A 594 -47.57 -2.57 9.77
CA ASN A 594 -47.98 -2.14 11.09
C ASN A 594 -47.40 -0.76 11.38
N GLY A 595 -47.91 0.23 10.64
CA GLY A 595 -48.05 1.56 11.21
C GLY A 595 -49.15 1.49 12.26
N LYS A 596 -48.77 1.50 13.53
CA LYS A 596 -49.54 2.25 14.52
C LYS A 596 -48.63 3.40 14.95
N ILE A 597 -49.03 4.56 14.46
CA ILE A 597 -48.64 5.90 14.90
C ILE A 597 -48.99 6.04 16.38
#